data_AF-A0A520JCH4-F1
#
_entry.id   AF-A0A520JCH4-F1
#
_cell.length_a   1.000
_cell.length_b   1.000
_cell.length_c   1.000
_cell.angle_alpha   90.00
_cell.angle_beta   90.00
_cell.angle_gamma   90.00
#
_symmetry.space_group_name_H-M   'P 1'
#
loop_
_entity.id
_entity.type
_entity.pdbx_description
1 polymer ?
#
loop_
_entity_poly.entity_id
_entity_poly.type
_entity_poly.pdbx_seq_one_letter_code
_entity_poly.pdbx_strand_id
1 'polypeptide(L)'
;MADPKMTPIELEPSEVALVIGEEDGSMTVRVVPAVELPDGATDVPEPYGIAVALAMRLLNDPDFHDDVMEWYESQEDDEDEDAEIDEEDEDEKPKS
;
A
#
# COMPACT_ATOMS: atom_id res chain seq x y z
N MET A 1 7.01 11.00 17.81
CA MET A 1 7.25 10.39 16.50
C MET A 1 6.79 8.96 16.63
N ALA A 2 5.63 8.63 16.06
CA ALA A 2 5.20 7.24 15.98
C ALA A 2 6.16 6.53 15.03
N ASP A 3 6.74 5.42 15.46
CA ASP A 3 7.47 4.53 14.56
C ASP A 3 6.50 4.09 13.45
N PRO A 4 6.82 4.28 12.17
CA PRO A 4 6.02 3.72 11.09
C PRO A 4 6.00 2.21 11.33
N LYS A 5 4.83 1.66 11.64
CA LYS A 5 4.64 0.21 11.82
C LYS A 5 5.04 -0.43 10.49
N MET A 6 6.23 -1.02 10.44
CA MET A 6 6.62 -1.85 9.30
C MET A 6 5.74 -3.09 9.33
N THR A 7 4.67 -3.10 8.55
CA THR A 7 3.84 -4.27 8.33
C THR A 7 4.50 -5.10 7.22
N PRO A 8 5.04 -6.30 7.53
CA PRO A 8 5.57 -7.17 6.50
C PRO A 8 4.44 -7.63 5.59
N ILE A 9 4.61 -7.44 4.28
CA ILE A 9 3.70 -7.95 3.25
C ILE A 9 4.33 -9.21 2.66
N GLU A 10 3.65 -10.34 2.80
CA GLU A 10 4.01 -11.60 2.15
C GLU A 10 3.21 -11.71 0.84
N LEU A 11 3.90 -12.03 -0.26
CA LEU A 11 3.28 -12.18 -1.58
C LEU A 11 3.18 -13.67 -1.93
N GLU A 12 2.01 -14.09 -2.42
CA GLU A 12 1.83 -15.41 -3.01
C GLU A 12 2.58 -15.51 -4.36
N PRO A 13 2.96 -16.72 -4.83
CA PRO A 13 3.77 -16.86 -6.05
C PRO A 13 3.19 -16.23 -7.32
N SER A 14 1.87 -16.01 -7.38
CA SER A 14 1.17 -15.35 -8.49
C SER A 14 1.00 -13.85 -8.31
N GLU A 15 1.39 -13.30 -7.16
CA GLU A 15 1.20 -11.89 -6.82
C GLU A 15 2.42 -11.04 -7.17
N VAL A 16 2.14 -9.74 -7.29
CA VAL A 16 3.13 -8.72 -7.63
C VAL A 16 2.79 -7.49 -6.80
N ALA A 17 3.80 -6.94 -6.12
CA ALA A 17 3.68 -5.67 -5.43
C ALA A 17 4.08 -4.51 -6.34
N LEU A 18 3.31 -3.43 -6.28
CA LEU A 18 3.66 -2.13 -6.84
C LEU A 18 4.08 -1.22 -5.69
N VAL A 19 5.36 -0.87 -5.63
CA VAL A 19 5.92 0.01 -4.60
C VAL A 19 6.04 1.40 -5.18
N ILE A 20 5.34 2.34 -4.56
CA ILE A 20 5.35 3.76 -4.90
C ILE A 20 6.05 4.51 -3.77
N GLY A 21 6.93 5.43 -4.11
CA GLY A 21 7.59 6.31 -3.14
C GLY A 21 8.10 7.59 -3.78
N GLU A 22 8.71 8.45 -2.98
CA GLU A 22 9.32 9.70 -3.43
C GLU A 22 10.81 9.71 -3.08
N GLU A 23 11.67 10.04 -4.03
CA GLU A 23 13.11 10.24 -3.84
C GLU A 23 13.52 11.57 -4.49
N ASP A 24 14.14 12.47 -3.72
CA ASP A 24 14.55 13.81 -4.16
C ASP A 24 13.43 14.64 -4.83
N GLY A 25 12.19 14.52 -4.32
CA GLY A 25 11.01 15.21 -4.85
C GLY A 25 10.52 14.67 -6.20
N SER A 26 11.02 13.50 -6.61
CA SER A 26 10.56 12.78 -7.81
C SER A 26 9.93 11.45 -7.41
N MET A 27 8.79 11.14 -8.03
CA MET A 27 8.13 9.85 -7.81
C MET A 27 9.01 8.71 -8.31
N THR A 28 9.08 7.64 -7.52
CA THR A 28 9.71 6.37 -7.86
C THR A 28 8.69 5.26 -7.79
N VAL A 29 8.67 4.41 -8.81
CA VAL A 29 7.78 3.25 -8.87
C VAL A 29 8.60 2.00 -9.15
N ARG A 30 8.37 0.94 -8.37
CA ARG A 30 9.05 -0.36 -8.52
C ARG A 30 8.02 -1.49 -8.55
N VAL A 31 8.18 -2.40 -9.49
CA VAL A 31 7.35 -3.61 -9.59
C VAL A 31 8.16 -4.78 -9.02
N VAL A 32 7.63 -5.44 -7.99
CA VAL A 32 8.29 -6.53 -7.27
C VAL A 32 7.42 -7.79 -7.40
N PRO A 33 7.79 -8.75 -8.26
CA PRO A 33 7.10 -10.03 -8.32
C PRO A 33 7.46 -10.91 -7.11
N ALA A 34 6.53 -11.76 -6.68
CA ALA A 34 6.79 -12.74 -5.63
C ALA A 34 7.86 -13.77 -6.01
N VAL A 35 7.97 -14.07 -7.32
CA VAL A 35 8.96 -14.99 -7.88
C VAL A 35 9.79 -14.25 -8.93
N GLU A 36 11.11 -14.36 -8.84
CA GLU A 36 12.01 -13.78 -9.83
C GLU A 36 11.74 -14.36 -11.23
N LEU A 37 11.51 -13.48 -12.20
CA LEU A 37 11.37 -13.85 -13.59
C LEU A 37 12.76 -14.00 -14.21
N PRO A 38 13.08 -15.13 -14.86
CA PRO A 38 14.35 -15.29 -15.53
C PRO A 38 14.48 -14.31 -16.70
N ASP A 39 15.71 -13.85 -16.97
CA ASP A 39 16.00 -12.98 -18.11
C ASP A 39 15.51 -13.62 -19.42
N GLY A 40 14.61 -12.93 -20.12
CA GLY A 40 14.02 -13.41 -21.37
C GLY A 40 12.86 -14.39 -21.21
N ALA A 41 12.25 -14.47 -20.03
CA ALA A 41 10.99 -15.19 -19.83
C ALA A 41 9.94 -14.72 -20.84
N THR A 42 9.43 -15.65 -21.64
CA THR A 42 8.32 -15.39 -22.57
C THR A 42 6.96 -15.58 -21.91
N ASP A 43 6.93 -16.33 -20.81
CA ASP A 43 5.73 -16.59 -20.02
C ASP A 43 5.79 -15.68 -18.79
N VAL A 44 5.23 -14.48 -18.96
CA VAL A 44 5.16 -13.47 -17.91
C VAL A 44 3.76 -13.54 -17.32
N PRO A 45 3.62 -13.71 -15.99
CA PRO A 45 2.31 -13.72 -15.34
C PRO A 45 1.54 -12.44 -15.67
N GLU A 46 0.24 -12.58 -15.98
CA GLU A 46 -0.63 -11.45 -16.31
C GLU A 46 -0.58 -10.32 -15.26
N PRO A 47 -0.59 -10.61 -13.93
CA PRO A 47 -0.47 -9.57 -12.90
C PRO A 47 0.79 -8.71 -13.02
N TYR A 48 1.91 -9.30 -13.46
CA TYR A 48 3.15 -8.57 -13.66
C TYR A 48 3.03 -7.60 -14.83
N GLY A 49 2.44 -8.03 -15.95
CA GLY A 49 2.21 -7.16 -17.11
C GLY A 49 1.32 -5.97 -16.78
N ILE A 50 0.26 -6.21 -16.00
CA ILE A 50 -0.65 -5.16 -15.52
C ILE A 50 0.08 -4.19 -14.58
N ALA A 51 0.85 -4.70 -13.62
CA ALA A 51 1.62 -3.88 -12.69
C ALA A 51 2.65 -3.00 -13.41
N VAL A 52 3.33 -3.52 -14.44
CA VAL A 52 4.24 -2.74 -15.27
C VAL A 52 3.51 -1.65 -16.06
N ALA A 53 2.35 -1.97 -16.65
CA ALA A 53 1.56 -0.97 -17.38
C ALA A 53 1.07 0.15 -16.46
N LEU A 54 0.63 -0.18 -15.24
CA LEU A 54 0.26 0.79 -14.20
C LEU A 54 1.46 1.64 -13.77
N ALA A 55 2.61 1.03 -13.50
CA ALA A 55 3.83 1.75 -13.17
C ALA A 55 4.24 2.75 -14.26
N MET A 56 4.19 2.31 -15.52
CA MET A 56 4.45 3.19 -16.66
C MET A 56 3.45 4.32 -16.76
N ARG A 57 2.16 4.06 -16.51
CA ARG A 57 1.13 5.09 -16.56
C ARG A 57 1.35 6.13 -15.46
N LEU A 58 1.56 5.70 -14.21
CA LEU A 58 1.85 6.59 -13.07
C LEU A 58 3.02 7.54 -13.36
N LEU A 59 4.06 7.05 -14.03
CA LEU A 59 5.24 7.87 -14.35
C LEU A 59 5.05 8.81 -15.55
N ASN A 60 4.14 8.50 -16.48
CA ASN A 60 4.00 9.24 -17.74
C ASN A 60 2.72 10.07 -17.85
N ASP A 61 1.76 9.88 -16.96
CA ASP A 61 0.43 10.50 -16.96
C ASP A 61 0.22 11.22 -15.61
N PRO A 62 0.60 12.52 -15.50
CA PRO A 62 0.52 13.26 -14.25
C PRO A 62 -0.90 13.41 -13.71
N ASP A 63 -1.90 13.53 -14.59
CA ASP A 63 -3.30 13.60 -14.17
C ASP A 63 -3.73 12.30 -13.49
N PHE A 64 -3.33 11.15 -14.04
CA PHE A 64 -3.59 9.84 -13.42
C PHE A 64 -2.82 9.65 -12.10
N HIS A 65 -1.60 10.17 -12.01
CA HIS A 65 -0.84 10.16 -10.77
C HIS A 65 -1.58 10.90 -9.66
N ASP A 66 -2.03 12.12 -9.94
CA ASP A 66 -2.70 12.96 -8.95
C ASP A 66 -4.02 12.30 -8.49
N ASP A 67 -4.80 11.72 -9.42
CA ASP A 67 -6.02 10.97 -9.09
C ASP A 67 -5.74 9.77 -8.15
N VAL A 68 -4.64 9.04 -8.37
CA VAL A 68 -4.29 7.86 -7.55
C VAL A 68 -3.78 8.26 -6.17
N MET A 69 -3.01 9.34 -6.09
CA MET A 69 -2.52 9.85 -4.79
C MET A 69 -3.69 10.41 -3.96
N GLU A 70 -4.59 11.18 -4.57
CA GLU A 70 -5.81 11.67 -3.91
C GLU A 70 -6.66 10.51 -3.37
N TRP A 71 -6.83 9.45 -4.16
CA TRP A 71 -7.55 8.24 -3.71
C TRP A 71 -6.84 7.56 -2.53
N TYR A 72 -5.51 7.42 -2.58
CA TYR A 72 -4.75 6.77 -1.50
C TYR A 72 -4.85 7.55 -0.19
N GLU A 73 -4.65 8.86 -0.23
CA GLU A 73 -4.78 9.75 0.94
C GLU A 73 -6.20 9.69 1.53
N SER A 74 -7.21 9.64 0.66
CA SER A 74 -8.62 9.51 1.09
C SER A 74 -8.93 8.20 1.80
N GLN A 75 -8.11 7.16 1.67
CA GLN A 75 -8.28 5.90 2.41
C GLN A 75 -7.68 5.97 3.82
N GLU A 76 -6.64 6.79 4.04
CA GLU A 76 -6.02 6.95 5.37
C GLU A 76 -6.96 7.67 6.35
N ASP A 77 -7.83 8.57 5.86
CA ASP A 77 -8.85 9.25 6.68
C ASP A 77 -10.00 8.31 7.13
N ASP A 78 -10.27 7.19 6.43
CA ASP A 78 -11.33 6.24 6.78
C ASP A 78 -10.90 5.22 7.87
N GLU A 79 -9.60 5.05 8.12
CA GLU A 79 -9.08 4.08 9.12
C GLU A 79 -9.06 4.62 10.56
N ASP A 80 -9.30 5.92 10.77
CA ASP A 80 -9.31 6.58 12.08
C ASP A 80 -10.72 6.70 12.73
N GLU A 81 -11.81 6.31 12.05
CA GLU A 81 -13.19 6.44 12.56
C GLU A 81 -13.70 5.23 13.40
N ASP A 82 -12.91 4.16 13.60
CA ASP A 82 -13.30 2.97 14.38
C ASP A 82 -12.69 2.92 15.80
N ALA A 83 -12.54 4.08 16.44
CA ALA A 83 -12.25 4.19 17.87
C ALA A 83 -13.44 4.81 18.64
N GLU A 84 -14.62 4.18 18.56
CA GLU A 84 -15.65 4.40 19.56
C GLU A 84 -15.17 3.83 20.89
N ILE A 85 -14.59 4.71 21.69
CA ILE A 85 -14.26 4.52 23.10
C ILE A 85 -15.57 4.20 23.84
N ASP A 86 -15.76 2.95 24.23
CA ASP A 86 -16.76 2.53 25.22
C ASP A 86 -16.31 3.01 26.61
N GLU A 87 -16.46 4.30 26.88
CA GLU A 87 -16.36 4.91 28.21
C GLU A 87 -17.73 4.84 28.89
N GLU A 88 -18.08 3.68 29.45
CA GLU A 88 -19.02 3.61 30.58
C GLU A 88 -18.28 3.13 31.83
N ASP A 89 -17.73 4.12 32.52
CA ASP A 89 -17.17 4.08 33.86
C ASP A 89 -18.34 3.96 34.88
N GLU A 90 -18.47 2.83 35.59
CA GLU A 90 -19.08 2.82 36.94
C GLU A 90 -18.30 1.87 37.88
N ASP A 91 -17.31 2.47 38.52
CA ASP A 91 -16.62 2.06 39.74
C ASP A 91 -17.64 1.82 40.91
N GLU A 92 -17.85 0.57 41.35
CA GLU A 92 -18.20 0.31 42.77
C GLU A 92 -17.32 -0.82 43.35
N LYS A 93 -16.31 -0.37 44.11
CA LYS A 93 -15.30 -1.17 44.80
C LYS A 93 -15.84 -2.25 45.74
N PRO A 94 -15.09 -3.36 45.94
CA PRO A 94 -15.38 -4.34 46.96
C PRO A 94 -15.01 -3.82 48.35
N LYS A 95 -15.85 -4.06 49.36
CA LYS A 95 -15.46 -3.92 50.76
C LYS A 95 -15.47 -5.29 51.43
N SER A 96 -14.36 -5.56 52.11
CA SER A 96 -13.99 -6.76 52.87
C SER A 96 -15.03 -7.27 53.85
#